data_AF-A0A852FUN7-F1
#
_entry.id   AF-A0A852FUN7-F1
#
_cell.length_a   1.000
_cell.length_b   1.000
_cell.length_c   1.000
_cell.angle_alpha   90.00
_cell.angle_beta   90.00
_cell.angle_gamma   90.00
#
_symmetry.space_group_name_H-M   'P 1'
#
loop_
_entity.id
_entity.type
_entity.pdbx_description
1 polymer ?
#
loop_
_entity_poly.entity_id
_entity_poly.type
_entity_poly.pdbx_seq_one_letter_code
_entity_poly.pdbx_strand_id
1 'polypeptide(L)' 'CPERGKRFRTSSHLLVHQWIHTEETPFLCPTCRKGVNCNSTLLTHQCIHTWERPYECPECGKSF' A
#
# COMPACT_ATOMS: atom_id res chain seq x y z
N CYS A 1 -0.43 -15.58 12.17
CA CYS A 1 -0.03 -16.64 11.23
C CYS A 1 -0.50 -17.97 11.80
N PRO A 2 -1.52 -18.60 11.19
CA PRO A 2 -2.02 -19.89 11.66
C PRO A 2 -0.94 -20.98 11.72
N GLU A 3 0.06 -20.89 10.82
CA GLU A 3 1.11 -21.92 10.63
C GLU A 3 2.34 -21.75 11.55
N ARG A 4 2.62 -20.56 12.11
CA ARG A 4 3.88 -20.27 12.83
C ARG A 4 3.75 -19.48 14.15
N GLY A 5 2.55 -19.39 14.73
CA GLY A 5 2.35 -18.71 16.03
C GLY A 5 2.65 -17.20 16.07
N LYS A 6 3.05 -16.57 14.95
CA LYS A 6 3.27 -15.12 14.86
C LYS A 6 1.94 -14.37 15.00
N ARG A 7 1.84 -13.48 16.00
CA ARG A 7 0.71 -12.57 16.21
C ARG A 7 1.06 -11.19 15.64
N PHE A 8 0.12 -10.60 14.89
CA PHE A 8 0.26 -9.26 14.32
C PHE A 8 -0.69 -8.31 15.05
N ARG A 9 -0.23 -7.09 15.32
CA ARG A 9 -1.06 -6.06 15.97
C ARG A 9 -2.07 -5.42 15.03
N THR A 10 -1.81 -5.46 13.72
CA THR A 10 -2.64 -4.81 12.69
C THR A 10 -2.89 -5.77 11.54
N SER A 11 -4.04 -5.60 10.88
CA SER A 11 -4.44 -6.39 9.70
C SER A 11 -3.47 -6.19 8.53
N SER A 12 -2.97 -4.96 8.33
CA SER A 12 -1.98 -4.66 7.28
C SER A 12 -0.71 -5.52 7.43
N HIS A 13 -0.18 -5.66 8.65
CA HIS A 13 1.00 -6.49 8.89
C HIS A 13 0.72 -7.99 8.72
N LEU A 14 -0.50 -8.44 9.03
CA LEU A 14 -0.92 -9.82 8.78
C LEU A 14 -1.00 -10.10 7.27
N LEU A 15 -1.56 -9.18 6.48
CA LEU A 15 -1.69 -9.33 5.02
C LEU A 15 -0.32 -9.37 4.33
N VAL A 16 0.62 -8.49 4.71
CA VAL A 16 2.02 -8.57 4.25
C VAL A 16 2.63 -9.92 4.58
N HIS A 17 2.41 -10.38 5.80
CA HIS A 17 2.94 -11.66 6.21
C HIS A 17 2.33 -12.83 5.44
N GLN A 18 1.06 -12.76 5.02
CA GLN A 18 0.45 -13.81 4.21
C GLN A 18 1.04 -13.87 2.80
N TRP A 19 1.41 -12.72 2.23
CA TRP A 19 2.05 -12.67 0.91
C TRP A 19 3.30 -13.54 0.80
N ILE A 20 4.12 -13.63 1.86
CA ILE A 20 5.33 -14.48 1.83
C ILE A 20 5.02 -15.98 1.71
N HIS A 21 3.78 -16.38 2.00
CA HIS A 21 3.33 -17.77 1.88
C HIS A 21 2.58 -18.03 0.58
N THR A 22 1.82 -17.05 0.09
CA THR A 22 0.94 -17.22 -1.08
C THR A 22 1.57 -16.74 -2.38
N GLU A 23 2.65 -15.95 -2.33
CA GLU A 23 3.24 -15.21 -3.47
C GLU A 23 2.27 -14.23 -4.19
N GLU A 24 0.97 -14.34 -3.93
CA GLU A 24 -0.07 -13.41 -4.34
C GLU A 24 0.02 -12.12 -3.51
N THR A 25 0.35 -11.00 -4.15
CA THR A 25 0.39 -9.70 -3.49
C THR A 25 -1.01 -9.11 -3.37
N PRO A 26 -1.52 -8.83 -2.15
CA PRO A 26 -2.88 -8.30 -1.98
C PRO A 26 -3.04 -6.84 -2.43
N PHE A 27 -1.94 -6.09 -2.51
CA PHE A 27 -1.93 -4.68 -2.93
C PHE A 27 -1.10 -4.51 -4.19
N LEU A 28 -1.71 -4.82 -5.34
CA LEU A 28 -1.10 -4.64 -6.66
C LEU A 28 -1.52 -3.31 -7.26
N CYS A 29 -0.54 -2.57 -7.79
CA CYS A 29 -0.83 -1.42 -8.63
C CYS A 29 -1.58 -1.86 -9.89
N PRO A 30 -2.77 -1.30 -10.19
CA PRO A 30 -3.51 -1.65 -11.40
C PRO A 30 -2.76 -1.21 -12.68
N THR A 31 -1.97 -0.14 -12.59
CA THR A 31 -1.27 0.46 -13.73
C THR A 31 0.01 -0.31 -14.09
N CYS A 32 0.88 -0.57 -13.12
CA CYS A 32 2.20 -1.18 -13.38
C CYS A 32 2.38 -2.57 -12.76
N ARG A 33 1.35 -3.14 -12.12
CA ARG A 33 1.37 -4.44 -11.44
C ARG A 33 2.44 -4.58 -10.35
N LYS A 34 3.01 -3.47 -9.87
CA LYS A 34 3.92 -3.47 -8.73
C LYS A 34 3.17 -3.86 -7.46
N GLY A 35 3.66 -4.89 -6.77
CA GLY A 35 3.19 -5.28 -5.45
C GLY A 35 3.74 -4.36 -4.37
N VAL A 36 2.89 -3.90 -3.46
CA VAL A 36 3.29 -3.15 -2.26
C VAL A 36 2.78 -3.83 -1.00
N ASN A 37 3.35 -3.43 0.14
CA ASN A 37 3.08 -4.08 1.42
C ASN A 37 1.78 -3.59 2.10
N CYS A 38 1.25 -2.42 1.78
CA CYS A 38 0.02 -1.96 2.41
C CYS A 38 -0.78 -1.00 1.52
N ASN A 39 -2.07 -0.84 1.85
CA ASN A 39 -2.99 -0.02 1.07
C ASN A 39 -2.59 1.47 1.04
N SER A 40 -2.09 2.03 2.15
CA SER A 40 -1.63 3.43 2.18
C SER A 40 -0.44 3.66 1.25
N THR A 41 0.49 2.71 1.18
CA THR A 41 1.59 2.73 0.20
C THR A 41 1.09 2.56 -1.22
N LEU A 42 0.03 1.78 -1.46
CA LEU A 42 -0.58 1.63 -2.78
C LEU A 42 -1.21 2.94 -3.27
N LEU A 43 -1.98 3.60 -2.40
CA LEU A 43 -2.64 4.87 -2.72
C LEU A 43 -1.61 5.96 -3.04
N THR A 44 -0.59 6.12 -2.19
CA THR A 44 0.49 7.08 -2.46
C THR A 44 1.33 6.70 -3.69
N HIS A 45 1.53 5.41 -3.94
CA HIS A 45 2.17 4.93 -5.16
C HIS A 45 1.36 5.28 -6.42
N GLN A 46 0.03 5.23 -6.38
CA GLN A 46 -0.81 5.58 -7.54
C GLN A 46 -0.65 7.04 -7.97
N CYS A 47 -0.37 7.96 -7.03
CA CYS A 47 -0.14 9.37 -7.33
C CYS A 47 1.05 9.59 -8.28
N ILE A 48 2.04 8.69 -8.32
CA ILE A 48 3.17 8.83 -9.26
C ILE A 48 2.75 8.55 -10.71
N HIS A 49 1.66 7.79 -10.91
CA HIS A 49 1.15 7.45 -12.24
C HIS A 49 0.21 8.53 -12.76
N THR A 50 -0.61 9.10 -11.88
CA THR A 50 -1.57 10.15 -12.23
C THR A 50 -0.94 11.54 -12.21
N TRP A 51 0.21 11.71 -11.52
CA TRP A 51 0.80 13.00 -11.17
C TRP A 51 -0.17 13.94 -10.44
N GLU A 52 -1.27 13.38 -9.93
CA GLU A 52 -2.21 14.11 -9.11
C GLU A 52 -1.59 14.31 -7.74
N ARG A 53 -1.70 15.53 -7.25
CA ARG A 53 -1.23 15.95 -5.94
C ARG A 53 -2.47 16.22 -5.10
N PRO A 54 -3.05 15.19 -4.46
CA PRO A 54 -4.37 15.26 -3.85
C PRO A 54 -4.42 16.19 -2.63
N TYR A 55 -3.26 16.58 -2.09
CA TYR A 55 -3.20 17.44 -0.91
C TYR A 55 -2.79 18.85 -1.29
N GLU A 56 -3.73 19.77 -1.36
CA GLU A 56 -3.44 21.18 -1.59
C GLU A 56 -3.29 21.95 -0.28
N CYS A 57 -2.23 22.75 -0.17
CA CYS A 57 -2.07 23.69 0.92
C CYS A 57 -2.91 24.95 0.63
N PRO A 58 -3.95 25.26 1.43
CA PRO A 58 -4.84 26.39 1.16
C PRO A 58 -4.15 27.75 1.35
N GLU A 59 -3.06 27.81 2.12
CA GLU A 59 -2.34 29.07 2.36
C GLU A 59 -1.34 29.43 1.26
N CYS A 60 -0.72 28.44 0.61
CA CYS A 60 0.29 28.69 -0.42
C CYS A 60 -0.06 28.14 -1.81
N GLY A 61 -1.21 27.48 -1.98
CA GLY A 61 -1.68 26.92 -3.26
C GLY A 61 -0.83 25.79 -3.82
N LYS A 62 0.14 25.29 -3.04
CA LYS A 62 0.99 24.17 -3.46
C LYS A 62 0.27 22.86 -3.19
N SER A 63 0.06 22.08 -4.24
CA SER A 63 -0.38 20.70 -4.13
C SER A 63 0.78 19.80 -3.67
N PHE A 64 0.53 18.66 -3.04
CA PHE A 64 1.47 17.62 -2.60
C PHE A 64 0.94 16.22 -2.89
#